data_AF-A0A382S1B1-F1
#
_entry.id   AF-A0A382S1B1-F1
#
_cell.length_a   1.000
_cell.length_b   1.000
_cell.length_c   1.000
_cell.angle_alpha   90.00
_cell.angle_beta   90.00
_cell.angle_gamma   90.00
#
_symmetry.space_group_name_H-M   'P 1'
#
loop_
_entity.id
_entity.type
_entity.pdbx_description
1 polymer ?
#
loop_
_entity_poly.entity_id
_entity_poly.type
_entity_poly.pdbx_seq_one_letter_code
_entity_poly.pdbx_strand_id
1 'polypeptide(L)' 'MKFGVLFTSHPHIDLEPYPHRDVHARTTAEILEADRLGYDTAWIAEHHFSNSYGILPDPFTYIGYLAAQTEHIKLG' A
#
# COMPACT_ATOMS: atom_id res chain seq x y z
N MET A 1 -20.21 -11.73 2.39
CA MET A 1 -19.57 -11.19 1.17
C MET A 1 -18.19 -10.71 1.57
N LYS A 2 -17.17 -10.82 0.70
CA LYS A 2 -15.81 -10.37 1.01
C LYS A 2 -15.46 -9.10 0.23
N PHE A 3 -14.75 -8.18 0.86
CA PHE A 3 -14.36 -6.90 0.26
C PHE A 3 -12.86 -6.66 0.45
N GLY A 4 -12.18 -6.28 -0.63
CA GLY A 4 -10.76 -5.93 -0.62
C GLY A 4 -10.50 -4.58 -1.26
N VAL A 5 -9.31 -4.03 -0.98
CA VAL A 5 -8.86 -2.73 -1.49
C VAL A 5 -7.55 -2.93 -2.25
N LEU A 6 -7.43 -2.31 -3.42
CA LEU A 6 -6.19 -2.29 -4.20
C LEU A 6 -5.39 -1.03 -3.88
N PHE A 7 -4.17 -1.21 -3.40
CA PHE A 7 -3.21 -0.15 -3.08
C PHE A 7 -2.17 -0.07 -4.18
N THR A 8 -2.25 1.00 -4.94
CA THR A 8 -1.38 1.22 -6.11
C THR A 8 -0.17 2.10 -5.80
N SER A 9 0.00 2.54 -4.55
CA SER A 9 1.06 3.45 -4.10
C SER A 9 1.24 4.65 -5.02
N HIS A 10 0.11 5.25 -5.45
CA HIS A 10 0.13 6.40 -6.35
C HIS A 10 0.51 7.68 -5.61
N PRO A 11 1.50 8.44 -6.11
CA PRO A 11 1.83 9.74 -5.56
C PRO A 11 0.80 10.78 -6.01
N HIS A 12 0.38 11.64 -5.10
CA HIS A 12 -0.29 12.88 -5.45
C HIS A 12 0.78 13.90 -5.86
N ILE A 13 1.08 14.00 -7.15
CA ILE A 13 2.24 14.75 -7.68
C ILE A 13 2.35 16.21 -7.21
N ASP A 14 1.23 16.87 -6.92
CA ASP A 14 1.22 18.27 -6.44
C ASP A 14 1.50 18.41 -4.93
N LEU A 15 1.24 17.37 -4.14
CA LEU A 15 1.35 17.39 -2.67
C LEU A 15 2.53 16.55 -2.17
N GLU A 16 2.94 15.57 -2.95
CA GLU A 16 4.00 14.60 -2.65
C GLU A 16 5.07 14.75 -3.73
N PRO A 17 5.96 15.76 -3.64
CA PRO A 17 6.97 15.99 -4.67
C PRO A 17 7.97 14.84 -4.72
N TYR A 18 8.56 14.62 -5.90
CA TYR A 18 9.64 13.65 -6.08
C TYR A 18 10.77 13.94 -5.06
N PRO A 19 11.28 12.93 -4.32
CA PRO A 19 11.16 11.49 -4.59
C PRO A 19 10.02 10.77 -3.85
N HIS A 20 8.88 11.42 -3.61
CA HIS A 20 7.65 10.80 -3.08
C HIS A 20 7.83 10.07 -1.73
N ARG A 21 8.67 10.62 -0.85
CA ARG A 21 9.14 9.95 0.38
C ARG A 21 8.02 9.46 1.29
N ASP A 22 6.90 10.17 1.31
CA ASP A 22 5.82 9.93 2.27
C ASP A 22 4.76 8.93 1.79
N VAL A 23 4.79 8.56 0.50
CA VAL A 23 3.76 7.68 -0.10
C VAL A 23 3.73 6.31 0.58
N HIS A 24 4.89 5.69 0.84
CA HIS A 24 4.93 4.39 1.51
C HIS A 24 4.39 4.45 2.94
N ALA A 25 4.70 5.51 3.69
CA ALA A 25 4.21 5.70 5.05
C ALA A 25 2.68 5.90 5.04
N ARG A 26 2.17 6.72 4.13
CA ARG A 26 0.73 6.93 3.94
C ARG A 26 0.02 5.63 3.53
N THR A 27 0.51 4.93 2.50
CA THR A 27 -0.07 3.66 2.06
C THR A 27 -0.01 2.59 3.15
N THR A 28 1.03 2.57 4.00
CA THR A 28 1.08 1.69 5.18
C THR A 28 -0.07 2.03 6.12
N ALA A 29 -0.25 3.30 6.48
CA ALA A 29 -1.32 3.74 7.37
C ALA A 29 -2.71 3.41 6.82
N GLU A 30 -2.93 3.57 5.52
CA GLU A 30 -4.19 3.21 4.85
C GLU A 30 -4.47 1.69 4.93
N ILE A 31 -3.44 0.84 4.77
CA ILE A 31 -3.58 -0.62 4.88
C ILE A 31 -3.88 -1.04 6.33
N LEU A 32 -3.19 -0.46 7.32
CA LEU A 32 -3.46 -0.74 8.73
C LEU A 32 -4.86 -0.29 9.14
N GLU A 33 -5.36 0.81 8.57
CA GLU A 33 -6.73 1.23 8.80
C GLU A 33 -7.74 0.30 8.11
N ALA A 34 -7.44 -0.21 6.91
CA ALA A 34 -8.27 -1.22 6.26
C ALA A 34 -8.36 -2.51 7.08
N ASP A 35 -7.25 -2.93 7.71
CA ASP A 35 -7.24 -4.04 8.68
C ASP A 35 -8.18 -3.75 9.86
N ARG A 36 -8.03 -2.58 10.48
CA ARG A 36 -8.86 -2.14 11.63
C ARG A 36 -10.35 -2.04 11.29
N LEU A 37 -10.68 -1.66 10.06
CA LEU A 37 -12.06 -1.53 9.56
C LEU A 37 -12.68 -2.88 9.13
N GLY A 38 -11.90 -3.96 9.12
CA GLY A 38 -12.39 -5.32 8.84
C GLY A 38 -12.50 -5.66 7.35
N TYR A 39 -11.67 -5.06 6.49
CA TYR A 39 -11.53 -5.50 5.10
C TYR A 39 -10.87 -6.88 5.02
N ASP A 40 -11.25 -7.69 4.03
CA ASP A 40 -10.76 -9.07 3.91
C ASP A 40 -9.37 -9.13 3.29
N THR A 41 -9.02 -8.21 2.39
CA THR A 41 -7.76 -8.27 1.63
C THR A 41 -7.26 -6.90 1.20
N ALA A 42 -5.97 -6.63 1.44
CA ALA A 42 -5.22 -5.57 0.81
C ALA A 42 -4.41 -6.15 -0.35
N TRP A 43 -4.69 -5.69 -1.56
CA TRP A 43 -3.94 -6.05 -2.77
C TRP A 43 -2.89 -4.97 -3.03
N ILE A 44 -1.64 -5.36 -3.19
CA ILE A 44 -0.51 -4.44 -3.31
C ILE A 44 0.01 -4.49 -4.75
N ALA A 45 -0.13 -3.38 -5.49
CA ALA A 45 0.33 -3.32 -6.87
C ALA A 45 1.85 -3.09 -6.94
N GLU A 46 2.49 -3.80 -7.86
CA GLU A 46 3.90 -3.61 -8.21
C GLU A 46 4.05 -2.61 -9.35
N HIS A 47 5.04 -1.73 -9.26
CA HIS A 47 5.39 -0.82 -10.34
C HIS A 47 6.87 -0.41 -10.30
N HIS A 48 7.47 -0.28 -11.49
CA HIS A 48 8.88 0.07 -11.65
C HIS A 48 9.03 1.33 -12.50
N PHE A 49 10.04 2.15 -12.16
CA PHE A 49 10.47 3.29 -12.97
C PHE A 49 9.38 4.34 -13.29
N SER A 50 8.51 4.63 -12.32
CA SER A 50 7.49 5.68 -12.45
C SER A 50 7.57 6.70 -11.33
N ASN A 51 7.21 7.93 -11.68
CA ASN A 51 7.13 9.08 -10.78
C ASN A 51 5.70 9.63 -10.69
N SER A 52 4.70 8.91 -11.22
CA SER A 52 3.32 9.41 -11.32
C SER A 52 2.23 8.35 -11.29
N TYR A 53 2.53 7.11 -11.67
CA TYR A 53 1.62 5.98 -11.53
C TYR A 53 1.82 5.35 -10.15
N GLY A 54 2.62 4.30 -9.97
CA GLY A 54 2.94 3.74 -8.65
C GLY A 54 4.43 3.73 -8.38
N ILE A 55 4.84 3.80 -7.10
CA ILE A 55 6.27 3.85 -6.73
C ILE A 55 6.77 2.62 -5.97
N LEU A 56 5.98 1.54 -5.84
CA LEU A 56 6.35 0.35 -5.07
C LEU A 56 6.95 -0.76 -5.97
N PRO A 57 8.28 -1.01 -5.92
CA PRO A 57 8.93 -1.94 -6.84
C PRO A 57 8.97 -3.40 -6.36
N ASP A 58 8.74 -3.65 -5.07
CA ASP A 58 8.81 -5.00 -4.49
C ASP A 58 7.66 -5.22 -3.50
N PRO A 59 6.53 -5.81 -3.94
CA PRO A 59 5.40 -6.09 -3.07
C PRO A 59 5.73 -7.16 -2.03
N PHE A 60 6.63 -8.12 -2.30
CA PHE A 60 6.90 -9.21 -1.36
C PHE A 60 7.64 -8.73 -0.11
N THR A 61 8.65 -7.86 -0.28
CA THR A 61 9.32 -7.23 0.87
C THR A 61 8.33 -6.37 1.67
N TYR A 62 7.45 -5.63 1.00
CA TYR A 62 6.46 -4.78 1.66
C TYR A 62 5.38 -5.59 2.39
N ILE A 63 4.92 -6.70 1.81
CA ILE A 63 4.02 -7.67 2.46
C ILE A 63 4.69 -8.25 3.70
N GLY A 64 5.98 -8.63 3.62
CA GLY A 64 6.73 -9.10 4.78
C GLY A 64 6.80 -8.08 5.92
N TYR A 65 6.95 -6.80 5.59
CA TYR A 65 6.90 -5.69 6.55
C TYR A 65 5.50 -5.52 7.17
N LEU A 66 4.44 -5.58 6.36
CA LEU A 66 3.05 -5.40 6.80
C LEU A 66 2.55 -6.58 7.63
N ALA A 67 2.99 -7.82 7.34
CA ALA A 67 2.53 -9.02 8.01
C ALA A 67 2.79 -9.02 9.53
N ALA A 68 3.81 -8.28 9.99
CA ALA A 68 4.10 -8.12 11.41
C ALA A 68 3.22 -7.04 12.10
N GLN A 69 2.49 -6.23 11.34
CA GLN A 69 1.74 -5.07 11.83
C GLN A 69 0.22 -5.21 11.66
N THR A 70 -0.23 -6.16 10.84
CA THR A 70 -1.65 -6.47 10.63
C THR A 70 -2.09 -7.70 11.42
N GLU A 71 -3.34 -7.72 11.85
CA GLU A 71 -3.91 -8.81 12.66
C GLU A 71 -4.90 -9.70 11.89
N HIS A 72 -5.69 -9.13 10.97
CA HIS A 72 -6.83 -9.85 10.37
C HIS A 72 -6.83 -9.87 8.83
N ILE A 73 -6.42 -8.78 8.19
CA ILE A 73 -6.45 -8.60 6.75
C ILE A 73 -5.48 -9.54 6.04
N LYS A 74 -5.89 -10.08 4.90
CA LYS A 74 -4.97 -10.81 4.01
C LYS A 74 -4.16 -9.84 3.18
N LEU A 75 -2.88 -10.12 3.03
CA LEU A 75 -1.97 -9.35 2.18
C LEU A 75 -1.72 -10.13 0.90
N GLY A 76 -1.95 -9.51 -0.26
CA GLY A 76 -1.84 -10.14 -1.57
C GLY A 76 -1.35 -9.20 -2.66
#